data_AF-S9S8C2-F1
#
_entry.id   AF-S9S8C2-F1
#
_cell.length_a   1.000
_cell.length_b   1.000
_cell.length_c   1.000
_cell.angle_alpha   90.00
_cell.angle_beta   90.00
_cell.angle_gamma   90.00
#
_symmetry.space_group_name_H-M   'P 1'
#
loop_
_entity.id
_entity.type
_entity.pdbx_description
1 polymer ?
#
loop_
_entity_poly.entity_id
_entity_poly.type
_entity_poly.pdbx_seq_one_letter_code
_entity_poly.pdbx_strand_id
1 'polypeptide(L)' 'MARKPLREIARKRQPLSFEAFSALYDKLGAAADGFADLGLNDLAAEMCAVRVRLSQAWAAITTAEREGR' A
#
# COMPACT_ATOMS: atom_id res chain seq x y z
N MET A 1 18.99 1.74 13.74
CA MET A 1 19.28 0.81 12.63
C MET A 1 19.25 1.60 11.33
N ALA A 2 20.31 1.54 10.51
CA ALA A 2 20.40 2.30 9.27
C ALA A 2 19.39 1.80 8.23
N ARG A 3 18.60 2.72 7.66
CA ARG A 3 17.59 2.43 6.64
C ARG A 3 18.31 2.11 5.32
N LYS A 4 18.33 0.84 4.91
CA LYS A 4 18.99 0.43 3.67
C LYS A 4 18.29 1.05 2.44
N PRO A 5 19.05 1.54 1.44
CA PRO A 5 18.47 2.00 0.19
C PRO A 5 17.76 0.85 -0.53
N LEU A 6 16.62 1.13 -1.15
CA LEU A 6 15.76 0.13 -1.82
C LEU A 6 16.52 -0.73 -2.83
N ARG A 7 17.51 -0.15 -3.51
CA ARG A 7 18.40 -0.82 -4.50
C ARG A 7 19.21 -1.99 -3.97
N GLU A 8 19.46 -2.01 -2.66
CA GLU A 8 20.25 -3.05 -1.99
C GLU A 8 19.38 -4.22 -1.48
N ILE A 9 18.06 -4.10 -1.58
CA ILE A 9 17.13 -5.19 -1.32
C ILE A 9 17.13 -6.09 -2.56
N ALA A 10 17.55 -7.35 -2.40
CA ALA A 10 17.57 -8.31 -3.49
C ALA A 10 16.20 -8.34 -4.19
N ARG A 11 16.17 -8.02 -5.50
CA ARG A 11 14.95 -7.89 -6.33
C ARG A 11 14.04 -9.13 -6.34
N LYS A 12 14.55 -10.31 -5.90
CA LYS A 12 13.75 -11.52 -5.61
C LYS A 12 12.88 -11.41 -4.34
N ARG A 13 12.96 -10.29 -3.63
CA ARG A 13 12.16 -9.93 -2.44
C ARG A 13 11.55 -8.53 -2.64
N GLN A 14 10.82 -8.32 -3.73
CA GLN A 14 9.82 -7.25 -3.72
C GLN A 14 8.98 -7.44 -2.45
N PRO A 15 8.84 -6.41 -1.59
CA PRO A 15 8.13 -6.57 -0.33
C PRO A 15 6.66 -6.96 -0.54
N LEU A 16 6.11 -6.67 -1.72
CA LEU A 16 4.76 -7.02 -2.15
C LEU A 16 4.75 -7.31 -3.67
N SER A 17 4.04 -8.36 -4.11
CA SER A 17 3.67 -8.52 -5.53
C SER A 17 2.50 -7.61 -5.89
N PHE A 18 2.26 -7.37 -7.19
CA PHE A 18 1.08 -6.60 -7.63
C PHE A 18 -0.24 -7.24 -7.14
N GLU A 19 -0.32 -8.56 -7.17
CA GLU A 19 -1.49 -9.31 -6.68
C GLU A 19 -1.70 -9.09 -5.18
N ALA A 20 -0.65 -9.19 -4.36
CA ALA A 20 -0.72 -8.92 -2.93
C ALA A 20 -1.09 -7.45 -2.64
N PHE A 21 -0.63 -6.52 -3.48
CA PHE A 21 -0.97 -5.09 -3.41
C PHE A 21 -2.46 -4.89 -3.69
N SER A 22 -2.95 -5.41 -4.81
CA SER A 22 -4.36 -5.28 -5.21
C SER A 22 -5.27 -5.86 -4.14
N ALA A 23 -4.98 -7.09 -3.68
CA ALA A 23 -5.78 -7.74 -2.65
C ALA A 23 -5.83 -6.96 -1.33
N LEU A 24 -4.71 -6.34 -0.91
CA LEU A 24 -4.70 -5.51 0.29
C LEU A 24 -5.44 -4.18 0.08
N TYR A 25 -5.27 -3.55 -1.08
CA TYR A 25 -5.96 -2.32 -1.46
C TYR A 25 -7.48 -2.50 -1.44
N ASP A 26 -7.97 -3.60 -2.01
CA ASP A 26 -9.39 -3.93 -2.07
C ASP A 26 -9.96 -4.24 -0.68
N LYS A 27 -9.23 -4.99 0.16
CA LYS A 27 -9.63 -5.27 1.54
C LYS A 27 -9.75 -3.99 2.38
N LEU A 28 -8.83 -3.04 2.21
CA LEU A 28 -8.91 -1.75 2.89
C LEU A 28 -10.12 -0.92 2.42
N GLY A 29 -10.46 -1.00 1.13
CA GLY A 29 -11.68 -0.40 0.58
C GLY A 29 -12.93 -1.00 1.21
N ALA A 30 -13.06 -2.33 1.18
CA ALA A 30 -14.22 -3.02 1.76
C ALA A 30 -14.37 -2.76 3.28
N ALA A 31 -13.26 -2.64 4.01
CA ALA A 31 -13.30 -2.26 5.42
C ALA A 31 -13.79 -0.81 5.63
N ALA A 32 -13.35 0.13 4.79
CA ALA A 32 -13.82 1.51 4.83
C ALA A 32 -15.33 1.60 4.57
N ASP A 33 -15.81 0.89 3.54
CA ASP A 33 -17.24 0.83 3.21
C ASP A 33 -18.04 0.22 4.38
N GLY A 34 -17.55 -0.87 4.97
CA GLY A 34 -18.19 -1.49 6.15
C GLY A 34 -18.24 -0.57 7.38
N PHE A 35 -17.24 0.28 7.61
CA PHE A 35 -17.31 1.28 8.68
C PHE A 35 -18.29 2.41 8.36
N ALA A 36 -18.35 2.86 7.10
CA ALA A 36 -19.30 3.89 6.66
C ALA A 36 -20.75 3.42 6.79
N ASP A 37 -21.04 2.17 6.42
CA ASP A 37 -22.37 1.55 6.54
C ASP A 37 -22.84 1.48 8.00
N LEU A 38 -21.91 1.36 8.95
CA LEU A 38 -22.18 1.39 10.39
C LEU A 38 -22.25 2.81 10.98
N GLY A 39 -22.09 3.86 10.16
CA GLY A 39 -22.04 5.26 10.60
C GLY A 39 -20.73 5.66 11.28
N LEU A 40 -19.71 4.80 11.26
CA LEU A 40 -18.39 5.03 11.85
C LEU A 40 -17.47 5.77 10.87
N ASN A 41 -17.88 6.97 10.46
CA ASN A 41 -17.25 7.72 9.38
C ASN A 41 -15.77 8.06 9.65
N ASP A 42 -15.38 8.29 10.90
CA ASP A 42 -13.98 8.56 11.25
C ASP A 42 -13.09 7.35 10.98
N LEU A 43 -13.56 6.14 11.31
CA LEU A 43 -12.84 4.89 11.04
C LEU A 43 -12.78 4.59 9.53
N ALA A 44 -13.86 4.88 8.80
CA ALA A 44 -13.86 4.78 7.35
C ALA A 44 -12.82 5.72 6.71
N ALA A 45 -12.70 6.95 7.21
CA ALA A 45 -11.70 7.91 6.75
C ALA A 45 -10.26 7.44 7.02
N GLU A 46 -10.00 6.89 8.21
CA GLU A 46 -8.69 6.31 8.54
C GLU A 46 -8.32 5.14 7.62
N MET A 47 -9.26 4.23 7.31
CA MET A 47 -9.02 3.14 6.36
C MET A 47 -8.72 3.65 4.94
N CYS A 48 -9.45 4.66 4.49
CA CYS A 48 -9.17 5.35 3.23
C CYS A 48 -7.76 5.97 3.22
N ALA A 49 -7.33 6.59 4.32
CA ALA A 49 -5.99 7.16 4.44
C ALA A 49 -4.90 6.08 4.35
N VAL A 50 -5.09 4.93 4.98
CA VAL A 50 -4.18 3.77 4.87
C VAL A 50 -4.13 3.28 3.41
N ARG A 51 -5.29 3.16 2.75
CA ARG A 51 -5.38 2.77 1.33
C ARG A 51 -4.61 3.71 0.41
N VAL A 52 -4.71 5.02 0.63
CA VAL A 52 -3.96 6.03 -0.13
C VAL A 52 -2.45 5.88 0.08
N ARG A 53 -2.00 5.70 1.33
CA ARG A 53 -0.57 5.49 1.64
C ARG A 53 -0.02 4.22 0.99
N LEU A 54 -0.82 3.15 0.93
CA LEU A 54 -0.46 1.92 0.22
C LEU A 54 -0.26 2.16 -1.28
N SER A 55 -1.18 2.89 -1.93
CA SER A 55 -1.06 3.26 -3.34
C SER A 55 0.20 4.10 -3.62
N GLN A 56 0.50 5.07 -2.76
CA GLN A 56 1.72 5.88 -2.85
C GLN A 56 2.99 5.03 -2.70
N ALA A 57 3.01 4.09 -1.76
CA ALA A 57 4.14 3.17 -1.59
C ALA A 57 4.34 2.29 -2.83
N TRP A 58 3.27 1.77 -3.41
CA TRP A 58 3.32 1.00 -4.65
C TRP A 58 3.84 1.82 -5.85
N ALA A 59 3.37 3.06 -5.98
CA ALA A 59 3.85 3.99 -7.00
C ALA A 59 5.35 4.29 -6.85
N ALA A 60 5.84 4.46 -5.61
CA ALA A 60 7.26 4.67 -5.36
C ALA A 60 8.12 3.45 -5.73
N ILE A 61 7.65 2.24 -5.41
CA ILE A 61 8.34 0.98 -5.77
C ILE A 61 8.40 0.84 -7.30
N THR A 62 7.27 0.93 -7.98
CA THR A 62 7.20 0.77 -9.44
C THR A 62 7.96 1.86 -10.20
N THR A 63 8.00 3.09 -9.66
CA THR A 63 8.82 4.17 -10.22
C THR A 63 10.32 3.86 -10.09
N ALA A 64 10.77 3.44 -8.90
CA ALA A 64 12.17 3.05 -8.69
C ALA A 64 12.58 1.91 -9.63
N GLU A 65 11.70 0.94 -9.86
CA GLU A 65 11.93 -0.16 -10.79
C GLU A 65 12.08 0.29 -12.25
N ARG A 66 11.20 1.18 -12.73
CA ARG A 66 11.27 1.73 -14.09
C ARG A 66 12.54 2.52 -14.33
N GLU A 67 13.01 3.23 -13.31
CA GLU A 67 14.22 4.07 -13.38
C GLU A 67 15.50 3.28 -13.10
N GLY A 68 15.40 1.96 -12.85
CA GLY A 68 16.54 1.09 -12.55
C GLY A 68 17.24 1.40 -11.22
N ARG A 69 16.57 2.15 -10.33
CA ARG A 69 17.11 2.62 -9.06
C ARG A 69 17.03 1.61 -7.94
#